data_AF-A0A1H9V8I8-F1
#
_entry.id   AF-A0A1H9V8I8-F1
#
_cell.length_a   1.000
_cell.length_b   1.000
_cell.length_c   1.000
_cell.angle_alpha   90.00
_cell.angle_beta   90.00
_cell.angle_gamma   90.00
#
_symmetry.space_group_name_H-M   'P 1'
#
loop_
_entity.id
_entity.type
_entity.pdbx_description
1 polymer ?
#
loop_
_entity_poly.entity_id
_entity_poly.type
_entity_poly.pdbx_seq_one_letter_code
_entity_poly.pdbx_strand_id
1 'polypeptide(L)' 'MENEYFVGWGTLALINAGLAQGKNRTGLNWFLLSIILGPFATLILLFVKKEISTKKINASQALIKLKKGR' A
#
# COMPACT_ATOMS: atom_id res chain seq x y z
N MET A 1 -28.57 -8.79 14.07
CA MET A 1 -27.19 -9.31 14.10
C MET A 1 -26.54 -9.38 12.71
N GLU A 2 -27.25 -9.60 11.60
CA GLU A 2 -26.60 -9.69 10.27
C GLU A 2 -26.07 -8.34 9.73
N ASN A 3 -26.76 -7.24 10.00
CA ASN A 3 -26.39 -5.91 9.51
C ASN A 3 -25.05 -5.40 10.08
N GLU A 4 -24.70 -5.79 11.30
CA GLU A 4 -23.46 -5.37 11.96
C GLU A 4 -22.22 -5.98 11.28
N TYR A 5 -22.32 -7.22 10.78
CA TYR A 5 -21.24 -7.85 10.03
C TYR A 5 -20.97 -7.14 8.70
N PHE A 6 -22.02 -6.67 8.01
CA PHE A 6 -21.87 -5.92 6.77
C PHE A 6 -21.18 -4.56 6.99
N VAL A 7 -21.55 -3.84 8.04
CA VAL A 7 -20.90 -2.58 8.44
C VAL A 7 -19.46 -2.84 8.90
N GLY A 8 -19.22 -3.91 9.66
CA GLY A 8 -17.89 -4.34 10.08
C GLY A 8 -16.97 -4.64 8.89
N TRP A 9 -17.49 -5.32 7.87
CA TRP A 9 -16.73 -5.66 6.66
C TRP A 9 -16.38 -4.44 5.80
N GLY A 10 -17.34 -3.54 5.59
CA GLY A 10 -17.11 -2.27 4.87
C GLY A 10 -16.12 -1.35 5.59
N THR A 11 -16.23 -1.27 6.91
CA THR A 11 -15.29 -0.53 7.76
C THR A 11 -13.89 -1.11 7.68
N LEU A 12 -13.76 -2.44 7.73
CA LEU A 12 -12.47 -3.12 7.57
C LEU A 12 -11.82 -2.83 6.21
N ALA A 13 -12.63 -2.82 5.15
CA ALA A 13 -12.15 -2.48 3.81
C ALA A 13 -11.63 -1.04 3.72
N LEU A 14 -12.32 -0.07 4.33
CA LEU A 14 -11.86 1.31 4.43
C LEU A 14 -10.54 1.44 5.19
N ILE A 15 -10.39 0.76 6.33
CA ILE A 15 -9.16 0.75 7.12
C ILE A 15 -8.00 0.18 6.30
N ASN A 16 -8.19 -0.95 5.62
CA ASN A 16 -7.18 -1.56 4.76
C ASN A 16 -6.76 -0.65 3.60
N ALA A 17 -7.71 0.10 3.02
CA ALA A 17 -7.44 1.09 2.00
C ALA A 17 -6.56 2.23 2.52
N GLY A 18 -6.85 2.75 3.71
CA GLY A 18 -6.04 3.78 4.38
C GLY A 18 -4.63 3.29 4.72
N LEU A 19 -4.50 2.07 5.27
CA LEU A 19 -3.21 1.44 5.55
C LEU A 19 -2.38 1.27 4.27
N ALA A 20 -3.00 0.90 3.16
CA ALA A 20 -2.33 0.80 1.87
C ALA A 20 -1.83 2.16 1.36
N GLN A 21 -2.61 3.23 1.51
CA GLN A 21 -2.19 4.59 1.16
C GLN A 21 -1.02 5.06 2.01
N GLY A 22 -1.01 4.78 3.32
CA GLY A 22 0.12 5.06 4.21
C GLY A 22 1.41 4.35 3.75
N LYS A 23 1.29 3.17 3.14
CA LYS A 23 2.40 2.46 2.49
C LYS A 23 2.69 2.93 1.04
N ASN A 24 2.14 4.07 0.62
CA ASN A 24 2.26 4.62 -0.73
C ASN A 24 1.78 3.60 -1.81
N ARG A 25 0.74 2.82 -1.53
CA ARG A 25 0.05 1.95 -2.50
C ARG A 25 -1.30 2.54 -2.87
N THR A 26 -1.89 2.08 -3.97
CA THR A 26 -3.21 2.52 -4.43
C THR A 26 -4.31 2.06 -3.47
N GLY A 27 -4.81 2.97 -2.63
CA GLY A 27 -5.84 2.65 -1.64
C GLY A 27 -7.11 2.04 -2.22
N LEU A 28 -7.56 2.52 -3.38
CA LEU A 28 -8.77 2.02 -4.05
C LEU A 28 -8.66 0.55 -4.45
N ASN A 29 -7.51 0.12 -4.97
CA ASN A 29 -7.31 -1.29 -5.31
C ASN A 29 -7.37 -2.16 -4.05
N TRP A 30 -6.78 -1.71 -2.94
CA TRP A 30 -6.81 -2.43 -1.67
C TRP A 30 -8.18 -2.40 -0.99
N PHE A 31 -8.98 -1.35 -1.21
CA PHE A 31 -10.37 -1.26 -0.79
C PHE A 31 -11.21 -2.35 -1.49
N LEU A 32 -11.18 -2.37 -2.82
CA LEU A 32 -11.91 -3.37 -3.63
C LEU A 32 -11.46 -4.80 -3.30
N LEU A 33 -10.14 -5.00 -3.15
CA LEU A 33 -9.58 -6.27 -2.72
C LEU A 33 -10.10 -6.69 -1.33
N SER A 34 -10.23 -5.75 -0.41
CA SER A 34 -10.74 -6.01 0.96
C SER A 34 -12.24 -6.22 1.01
N ILE A 35 -13.03 -5.67 0.09
CA ILE A 35 -14.45 -6.01 -0.01
C ILE A 35 -14.62 -7.50 -0.35
N ILE A 36 -13.75 -8.05 -1.21
CA ILE A 36 -13.83 -9.45 -1.63
C ILE A 36 -13.16 -10.38 -0.61
N LEU A 37 -11.96 -10.04 -0.14
CA LEU A 37 -11.13 -10.90 0.72
C LEU A 37 -11.30 -10.64 2.22
N GLY A 38 -11.93 -9.53 2.60
CA GLY A 38 -12.10 -9.14 4.00
C GLY A 38 -10.77 -9.04 4.76
N PRO A 39 -10.64 -9.65 5.95
CA PRO A 39 -9.43 -9.60 6.76
C PRO A 39 -8.21 -10.26 6.13
N PHE A 40 -8.39 -11.16 5.14
CA PHE A 40 -7.26 -11.75 4.41
C PHE A 40 -6.50 -10.70 3.60
N ALA A 41 -7.17 -9.64 3.13
CA ALA A 41 -6.48 -8.52 2.48
C ALA A 41 -5.47 -7.84 3.41
N THR A 42 -5.74 -7.81 4.71
CA THR A 42 -4.81 -7.25 5.71
C THR A 42 -3.54 -8.09 5.83
N LEU A 43 -3.66 -9.42 5.80
CA LEU A 43 -2.51 -10.33 5.81
C LEU A 43 -1.65 -10.13 4.56
N ILE A 44 -2.27 -10.05 3.38
CA ILE A 44 -1.54 -9.77 2.13
C ILE A 44 -0.87 -8.39 2.22
N LEU A 45 -1.55 -7.37 2.74
CA LEU A 45 -0.97 -6.03 2.91
C LEU A 45 0.22 -5.99 3.88
N LEU A 46 0.20 -6.86 4.89
CA LEU A 46 1.24 -6.99 5.89
C LEU A 46 2.50 -7.64 5.29
N PHE A 47 2.34 -8.78 4.60
CA PHE A 47 3.47 -9.58 4.10
C PHE A 47 4.02 -9.12 2.76
N VAL A 48 3.21 -8.50 1.90
CA VAL A 48 3.73 -7.98 0.63
C VAL A 48 4.68 -6.84 0.95
N LYS A 49 5.98 -7.05 0.70
CA LYS A 49 7.01 -6.02 0.82
C LYS A 49 6.81 -4.99 -0.29
N LYS A 50 6.85 -3.71 0.06
CA LYS A 50 6.95 -2.67 -0.96
C LYS A 50 8.41 -2.59 -1.40
N GLU A 51 8.69 -2.90 -2.66
CA GLU A 51 9.95 -2.50 -3.25
C GLU A 51 10.00 -0.98 -3.29
N ILE A 52 10.77 -0.39 -2.37
CA ILE A 52 11.15 1.00 -2.48
C ILE A 52 11.98 1.09 -3.75
N SER A 53 11.55 1.91 -4.71
CA SER A 53 12.27 2.12 -5.97
C SER A 53 13.61 2.82 -5.70
N THR A 54 14.58 2.03 -5.26
CA THR A 54 15.99 2.38 -5.06
C THR A 54 16.65 2.85 -6.35
N LYS A 55 16.07 2.51 -7.51
CA LYS A 55 16.50 3.01 -8.83
C LYS A 55 16.54 4.53 -8.90
N LYS A 56 15.53 5.24 -8.34
CA LYS A 56 15.48 6.71 -8.40
C LYS A 56 16.55 7.35 -7.50
N ILE A 57 16.83 6.75 -6.35
CA ILE A 57 17.85 7.24 -5.40
C ILE A 57 19.26 7.07 -6.01
N ASN A 58 19.56 5.89 -6.56
CA ASN A 58 20.87 5.60 -7.14
C ASN A 58 21.14 6.42 -8.41
N ALA A 59 20.13 6.67 -9.24
CA ALA A 59 20.25 7.53 -10.41
C ALA A 59 20.53 9.00 -10.04
N SER A 60 19.82 9.55 -9.05
CA SER A 60 20.08 10.90 -8.54
C SER A 60 21.48 11.03 -7.92
N GLN A 61 21.91 10.02 -7.15
CA GLN A 61 23.27 9.96 -6.58
C GLN A 61 24.35 9.91 -7.67
N ALA A 62 24.12 9.14 -8.75
CA ALA A 62 25.03 9.07 -9.90
C ALA A 62 25.12 10.41 -10.64
N LEU A 63 23.99 11.11 -10.85
CA LEU A 63 23.97 12.44 -11.47
C LEU A 63 24.66 13.50 -10.61
N ILE A 64 24.48 13.47 -9.29
CA ILE A 64 25.18 14.37 -8.37
C ILE A 64 26.69 14.10 -8.41
N LYS A 65 27.11 12.83 -8.42
CA LYS A 65 28.52 12.45 -8.56
C LYS A 65 29.12 12.92 -9.90
N LEU A 66 28.35 12.83 -11.00
CA LEU A 66 28.73 13.35 -12.32
C LEU A 66 28.83 14.88 -12.39
N LYS A 67 28.02 15.61 -11.62
CA LYS A 67 28.08 17.09 -11.54
C LYS A 67 29.19 17.60 -10.61
N LYS A 68 29.63 16.80 -9.63
CA LYS A 68 30.64 17.21 -8.63
C LYS A 68 32.08 16.93 -9.07
N GLY A 69 32.26 16.10 -10.10
CA GLY A 69 33.55 15.79 -10.72
C GLY A 69 33.82 16.51 -12.05
N ARG A 70 32.98 17.49 -12.40
CA ARG A 70 33.17 18.47 -13.47
C ARG A 70 33.24 19.85 -12.83
#